data_AF-A0A2A2AIR7-F1
#
_entry.id   AF-A0A2A2AIR7-F1
#
_cell.length_a   1.000
_cell.length_b   1.000
_cell.length_c   1.000
_cell.angle_alpha   90.00
_cell.angle_beta   90.00
_cell.angle_gamma   90.00
#
_symmetry.space_group_name_H-M   'P 1'
#
loop_
_entity.id
_entity.type
_entity.pdbx_description
1 polymer ?
#
loop_
_entity_poly.entity_id
_entity_poly.type
_entity_poly.pdbx_seq_one_letter_code
_entity_poly.pdbx_strand_id
1 'polypeptide(L)' 'MRAYSQDLRDRVLAALERGERPSAIARRYEVSRMWIYRVRARFEKEGERSSRQQGGKRISRLAP' A
#
# COMPACT_ATOMS: atom_id res chain seq x y z
N MET A 1 16.83 2.03 4.70
CA MET A 1 15.82 0.98 4.46
C MET A 1 14.84 1.52 3.42
N ARG A 2 14.70 0.88 2.24
CA ARG A 2 13.70 1.31 1.24
C ARG A 2 12.32 0.86 1.68
N ALA A 3 11.32 1.74 1.56
CA ALA A 3 9.93 1.36 1.74
C ALA A 3 9.53 0.40 0.62
N TYR A 4 8.71 -0.60 0.95
CA TYR A 4 8.07 -1.45 -0.06
C TYR A 4 7.22 -0.62 -1.02
N SER A 5 7.08 -1.11 -2.26
CA SER A 5 6.31 -0.44 -3.30
C SER A 5 4.84 -0.27 -2.90
N GLN A 6 4.19 0.74 -3.47
CA GLN A 6 2.78 0.98 -3.22
C GLN A 6 1.89 -0.16 -3.76
N ASP A 7 2.21 -0.69 -4.95
CA ASP A 7 1.52 -1.85 -5.52
C ASP A 7 1.51 -3.04 -4.55
N LEU A 8 2.60 -3.25 -3.79
CA LEU A 8 2.63 -4.31 -2.78
C LEU A 8 1.68 -4.04 -1.62
N ARG A 9 1.56 -2.78 -1.18
CA ARG A 9 0.57 -2.40 -0.16
C ARG A 9 -0.84 -2.64 -0.65
N ASP A 10 -1.15 -2.22 -1.87
CA ASP A 10 -2.51 -2.33 -2.43
C ASP A 10 -2.93 -3.80 -2.56
N ARG A 11 -2.01 -4.67 -3.02
CA ARG A 11 -2.25 -6.13 -3.07
C ARG A 11 -2.45 -6.76 -1.69
N VAL A 12 -1.68 -6.31 -0.69
CA VAL A 12 -1.81 -6.79 0.69
C VAL A 12 -3.12 -6.35 1.31
N LEU A 13 -3.54 -5.09 1.10
CA LEU A 13 -4.82 -4.59 1.55
C LEU A 13 -5.97 -5.36 0.89
N ALA A 14 -5.93 -5.56 -0.43
CA ALA A 14 -6.94 -6.35 -1.14
C ALA A 14 -7.01 -7.82 -0.66
N ALA A 15 -5.88 -8.42 -0.25
CA ALA A 15 -5.87 -9.76 0.34
C ALA A 15 -6.49 -9.76 1.76
N LEU A 16 -6.19 -8.75 2.58
CA LEU A 16 -6.81 -8.59 3.90
C LEU A 16 -8.32 -8.38 3.80
N GLU A 17 -8.79 -7.62 2.82
CA GLU A 17 -10.22 -7.39 2.57
C GLU A 17 -10.96 -8.64 2.14
N ARG A 18 -10.29 -9.56 1.45
CA ARG A 18 -10.79 -10.90 1.12
C ARG A 18 -10.78 -11.86 2.32
N GLY A 19 -10.30 -11.41 3.49
CA GLY A 19 -10.21 -12.23 4.70
C GLY A 19 -9.01 -13.17 4.73
N GLU A 20 -8.01 -12.97 3.86
CA GLU A 20 -6.81 -13.81 3.90
C GLU A 20 -6.00 -13.60 5.18
N ARG A 21 -5.49 -14.69 5.76
CA ARG A 21 -4.70 -14.63 6.99
C ARG A 21 -3.36 -13.90 6.74
N PRO A 22 -2.92 -12.99 7.62
CA PRO A 22 -1.64 -12.27 7.46
C PRO A 22 -0.42 -13.18 7.29
N SER A 23 -0.43 -14.39 7.86
CA SER A 23 0.64 -15.39 7.67
C SER A 23 0.69 -15.95 6.25
N ALA A 24 -0.46 -16.15 5.61
CA ALA A 24 -0.53 -16.61 4.22
C ALA A 24 -0.05 -15.51 3.27
N ILE A 25 -0.48 -14.27 3.51
CA ILE A 25 -0.06 -13.09 2.76
C ILE A 25 1.46 -12.88 2.89
N ALA A 26 1.99 -12.94 4.11
CA ALA A 26 3.42 -12.81 4.39
C ALA A 26 4.25 -13.82 3.59
N ARG A 27 3.80 -15.07 3.54
CA ARG A 27 4.47 -16.14 2.78
C ARG A 27 4.36 -15.93 1.26
N ARG A 28 3.20 -15.49 0.77
CA ARG A 28 2.96 -15.27 -0.67
C ARG A 28 3.81 -14.11 -1.22
N TYR A 29 3.96 -13.05 -0.44
CA TYR A 29 4.66 -11.83 -0.86
C TYR A 29 6.07 -11.69 -0.26
N GLU A 30 6.54 -12.69 0.49
CA GLU A 30 7.85 -12.71 1.15
C GLU A 30 8.11 -11.47 2.02
N VAL A 31 7.06 -11.01 2.72
CA VAL A 31 7.12 -9.85 3.61
C VAL A 31 6.96 -10.26 5.07
N SER A 32 7.47 -9.42 5.97
CA SER A 32 7.26 -9.60 7.40
C SER A 32 5.79 -9.43 7.78
N ARG A 33 5.28 -10.34 8.63
CA ARG A 33 3.94 -10.23 9.26
C ARG A 33 3.76 -8.88 9.97
N MET A 34 4.83 -8.36 10.60
CA MET A 34 4.77 -7.08 11.29
C MET A 34 4.56 -5.91 10.32
N TRP A 35 5.12 -6.01 9.11
CA TRP A 35 4.90 -5.01 8.09
C TRP A 35 3.44 -5.00 7.62
N ILE A 36 2.82 -6.16 7.44
CA ILE A 36 1.39 -6.28 7.11
C ILE A 36 0.52 -5.62 8.18
N TYR A 37 0.79 -5.86 9.47
CA TYR A 37 0.05 -5.21 10.55
C TYR A 37 0.19 -3.68 10.53
N ARG A 38 1.39 -3.16 10.22
CA ARG A 38 1.59 -1.71 10.05
C ARG A 38 0.81 -1.13 8.87
N VAL A 39 0.75 -1.86 7.76
CA VAL A 39 -0.04 -1.46 6.57
C VAL A 39 -1.52 -1.40 6.93
N ARG A 40 -2.04 -2.45 7.58
CA ARG A 40 -3.42 -2.50 8.06
C ARG A 40 -3.74 -1.37 9.04
N ALA A 41 -2.91 -1.18 10.07
CA ALA A 41 -3.13 -0.14 11.07
C ALA A 41 -3.10 1.27 10.47
N ARG A 42 -2.25 1.50 9.47
CA ARG A 42 -2.22 2.78 8.74
C ARG A 42 -3.48 2.97 7.90
N PHE A 43 -3.94 1.93 7.23
CA PHE A 43 -5.19 1.95 6.45
C PHE A 43 -6.41 2.23 7.34
N GLU A 44 -6.53 1.58 8.49
CA GLU A 44 -7.61 1.81 9.46
C GLU A 44 -7.57 3.23 10.06
N LYS A 45 -6.36 3.78 10.27
CA LYS A 45 -6.19 5.12 10.87
C LYS A 45 -6.43 6.27 9.89
N GLU A 46 -5.95 6.15 8.66
CA GLU A 46 -6.00 7.25 7.67
C GLU A 46 -7.15 7.11 6.67
N GLY A 47 -7.81 5.94 6.60
CA GLY A 47 -8.93 5.68 5.68
C GLY A 47 -8.56 5.66 4.19
N GLU A 48 -7.30 5.96 3.85
CA GLU A 48 -6.83 6.01 2.47
C GLU A 48 -6.45 4.61 1.97
N ARG A 49 -7.34 4.00 1.18
CA ARG A 49 -7.18 2.71 0.45
C ARG A 49 -6.16 2.78 -0.68
N SER A 50 -5.68 3.97 -0.97
CA SER A 50 -4.76 4.30 -2.05
C SER A 50 -3.77 5.34 -1.54
N SER A 51 -2.48 5.15 -1.79
CA SER A 51 -1.55 6.28 -1.75
C SER A 51 -2.13 7.44 -2.54
N ARG A 52 -2.10 8.66 -1.98
CA ARG A 52 -2.19 9.87 -2.81
C ARG A 52 -1.23 9.70 -3.99
N GLN A 53 -1.72 9.99 -5.20
CA GLN A 53 -1.01 9.82 -6.47
C GLN A 53 0.44 10.34 -6.34
N GLN A 54 1.42 9.44 -6.19
CA GLN A 54 2.84 9.80 -6.17
C GLN A 54 3.35 9.70 -7.60
N GLY A 55 3.15 10.78 -8.37
CA GLY A 55 3.66 10.89 -9.74
C GLY A 55 2.63 11.40 -10.73
N GLY A 56 2.55 12.72 -10.88
CA GLY A 56 2.02 13.39 -12.05
C GLY A 56 3.01 14.47 -12.42
N LYS A 57 3.53 14.47 -13.65
CA LYS A 57 4.31 15.60 -14.15
C LYS A 57 3.39 16.82 -14.08
N ARG A 58 3.72 17.80 -13.23
CA ARG A 58 3.00 19.09 -13.20
C ARG A 58 3.19 19.72 -14.57
N ILE A 59 2.18 19.64 -15.43
CA ILE A 59 2.20 20.34 -16.71
C ILE A 59 1.89 21.80 -16.39
N SER A 60 2.95 22.60 -16.21
CA SER A 60 2.82 24.05 -16.14
C SER A 60 2.22 24.51 -17.47
N ARG A 61 0.98 25.05 -17.46
CA ARG A 61 0.52 25.89 -18.57
C ARG A 61 1.24 27.23 -18.44
N LEU A 62 2.38 27.36 -19.12
CA LEU A 62 2.83 28.68 -19.53
C LEU A 62 1.85 29.12 -20.61
N ALA A 63 1.06 30.15 -20.32
CA ALA A 63 0.22 30.80 -21.32
C ALA A 63 1.11 31.52 -22.35
N PRO A 64 0.69 31.62 -23.62
CA PRO A 64 1.41 32.36 -24.66
C PRO A 64 1.42 33.87 -24.41
#